data_AF-A0A8T5HWH8-F1
#
_entry.id   AF-A0A8T5HWH8-F1
#
_cell.length_a   1.000
_cell.length_b   1.000
_cell.length_c   1.000
_cell.angle_alpha   90.00
_cell.angle_beta   90.00
_cell.angle_gamma   90.00
#
_symmetry.space_group_name_H-M   'P 1'
#
loop_
_entity.id
_entity.type
_entity.pdbx_description
1 polymer ?
#
loop_
_entity_poly.entity_id
_entity_poly.type
_entity_poly.pdbx_seq_one_letter_code
_entity_poly.pdbx_strand_id
1 'polypeptide(L)'
;MLEKLTKEYRAYKIVEHWKPQNEVLLVKDLTNPKKKLGKLFAYLYEKTKEEYTHFPRRKDGSDPFIHPLNLVWNLRKAGVTDIITLSVALVHDLVEERVDLYKKEKNIKEDDKGIKVLDEYEIETMQELEKEIKQFCKDTKINCDFSDEMIEILKLLTRHKRDFYYRSISAIFTHKDDQIKEKAILIKLSDRIHNIQSLKSYDEAGRIYQAFKNLFILNNSKNYLIKKYGKEASSERENDLLTKMFKKCAKATYDAFSRVCDICFHKGVEDITSMLQLAFRKFVHEKKGLWTVTKIDTKETHPLRLYQGIVRKYDARLHQEWKKFEMMKKDEMNYVRKFFAEYHFSKEQLQAILDYKDSFALKEVIARMLYKRNYVILNFGCNELCSRGQICMKC
;
A
#
# COMPACT_ATOMS: atom_id res chain seq x y z
N MET A 1 -22.78 15.34 21.69
CA MET A 1 -22.31 16.10 20.50
C MET A 1 -22.58 15.42 19.14
N LEU A 2 -23.06 14.17 19.07
CA LEU A 2 -23.34 13.48 17.79
C LEU A 2 -24.73 13.78 17.19
N GLU A 3 -25.66 14.37 17.95
CA GLU A 3 -27.05 14.56 17.52
C GLU A 3 -27.27 15.75 16.57
N LYS A 4 -26.32 16.68 16.44
CA LYS A 4 -26.44 17.87 15.57
C LYS A 4 -25.85 17.72 14.16
N LEU A 5 -25.43 16.52 13.74
CA LEU A 5 -24.88 16.34 12.39
C LEU A 5 -26.00 16.10 11.37
N THR A 6 -25.97 16.83 10.25
CA THR A 6 -26.88 16.62 9.11
C THR A 6 -26.70 15.23 8.50
N LYS A 7 -27.69 14.73 7.75
CA LYS A 7 -27.62 13.42 7.10
C LYS A 7 -26.46 13.35 6.11
N GLU A 8 -26.22 14.43 5.37
CA GLU A 8 -25.15 14.59 4.39
C GLU A 8 -23.78 14.52 5.08
N TYR A 9 -23.62 15.20 6.21
CA TYR A 9 -22.34 15.18 6.92
C TYR A 9 -22.07 13.83 7.60
N ARG A 10 -23.12 13.11 8.04
CA ARG A 10 -22.98 11.72 8.49
C ARG A 10 -22.52 10.82 7.34
N ALA A 11 -23.10 10.97 6.15
CA ALA A 11 -22.64 10.26 4.95
C ALA A 11 -21.20 10.61 4.59
N TYR A 12 -20.81 11.88 4.71
CA TYR A 12 -19.43 12.33 4.51
C TYR A 12 -18.44 11.67 5.50
N LYS A 13 -18.78 11.60 6.79
CA LYS A 13 -17.93 10.93 7.79
C LYS A 13 -17.72 9.45 7.51
N ILE A 14 -18.67 8.78 6.85
CA ILE A 14 -18.50 7.39 6.42
C ILE A 14 -17.43 7.26 5.33
N VAL A 15 -17.24 8.28 4.49
CA VAL A 15 -16.25 8.25 3.40
C VAL A 15 -14.88 8.79 3.81
N GLU A 16 -14.74 9.52 4.92
CA GLU A 16 -13.43 9.95 5.44
C GLU A 16 -12.51 8.75 5.74
N HIS A 17 -11.22 8.85 5.39
CA HIS A 17 -10.28 7.82 5.84
C HIS A 17 -10.00 7.96 7.35
N TRP A 18 -9.59 6.86 8.00
CA TRP A 18 -9.27 6.91 9.42
C TRP A 18 -8.01 7.74 9.69
N LYS A 19 -7.87 8.24 10.92
CA LYS A 19 -6.64 8.86 11.41
C LYS A 19 -5.81 7.83 12.17
N PRO A 20 -4.47 7.91 12.12
CA PRO A 20 -3.61 7.02 12.89
C PRO A 20 -3.80 7.25 14.40
N GLN A 21 -3.50 6.23 15.20
CA GLN A 21 -3.24 6.34 16.63
C GLN A 21 -1.74 6.56 16.83
N ASN A 22 -1.38 7.51 17.69
CA ASN A 22 0.02 7.83 17.97
C ASN A 22 0.46 7.32 19.35
N GLU A 23 -0.43 6.61 20.04
CA GLU A 23 -0.22 6.07 21.38
C GLU A 23 -0.34 4.55 21.35
N VAL A 24 0.33 3.90 22.30
CA VAL A 24 0.24 2.46 22.50
C VAL A 24 -1.14 2.13 23.10
N LEU A 25 -2.00 1.51 22.30
CA LEU A 25 -3.34 1.08 22.70
C LEU A 25 -3.27 -0.11 23.64
N LEU A 26 -4.15 -0.20 24.63
CA LEU A 26 -4.17 -1.35 25.54
C LEU A 26 -4.80 -2.57 24.85
N VAL A 27 -4.34 -3.78 25.23
CA VAL A 27 -4.88 -5.05 24.71
C VAL A 27 -6.42 -5.10 24.81
N LYS A 28 -6.97 -4.63 25.94
CA LYS A 28 -8.41 -4.61 26.21
C LYS A 28 -9.21 -3.71 25.25
N ASP A 29 -8.56 -2.73 24.63
CA ASP A 29 -9.19 -1.82 23.67
C ASP A 29 -9.24 -2.46 22.26
N LEU A 30 -8.37 -3.45 22.02
CA LEU A 30 -8.24 -4.15 20.75
C LEU A 30 -9.03 -5.46 20.73
N THR A 31 -8.98 -6.25 21.80
CA THR A 31 -9.67 -7.54 21.93
C THR A 31 -10.17 -7.79 23.37
N ASN A 32 -10.95 -8.85 23.58
CA ASN A 32 -11.34 -9.27 24.92
C ASN A 32 -10.40 -10.38 25.43
N PRO A 33 -9.42 -10.08 26.30
CA PRO A 33 -8.41 -11.03 26.74
C PRO A 33 -8.98 -12.18 27.62
N LYS A 34 -10.22 -12.06 28.11
CA LYS A 34 -10.86 -13.11 28.89
C LYS A 34 -11.35 -14.27 28.02
N LYS A 35 -11.64 -14.02 26.73
CA LYS A 35 -12.06 -15.07 25.79
C LYS A 35 -10.86 -15.92 25.36
N LYS A 36 -11.10 -17.18 25.03
CA LYS A 36 -10.06 -18.16 24.67
C LYS A 36 -9.10 -17.66 23.58
N LEU A 37 -9.62 -17.23 22.43
CA LEU A 37 -8.78 -16.64 21.37
C LEU A 37 -8.21 -15.26 21.74
N GLY A 38 -8.89 -14.51 22.61
CA GLY A 38 -8.35 -13.25 23.13
C GLY A 38 -7.09 -13.44 23.98
N LYS A 39 -6.93 -14.60 24.64
CA LYS A 39 -5.67 -14.96 25.33
C LYS A 39 -4.51 -15.13 24.36
N LEU A 40 -4.75 -15.75 23.19
CA LEU A 40 -3.74 -15.86 22.13
C LEU A 40 -3.33 -14.47 21.62
N PHE A 41 -4.29 -13.60 21.33
CA PHE A 41 -3.97 -12.22 20.94
C PHE A 41 -3.18 -11.48 22.02
N ALA A 42 -3.57 -11.61 23.29
CA ALA A 42 -2.87 -10.97 24.41
C ALA A 42 -1.43 -11.48 24.56
N TYR A 43 -1.22 -12.79 24.43
CA TYR A 43 0.12 -13.39 24.43
C TYR A 43 0.99 -12.82 23.30
N LEU A 44 0.47 -12.80 22.08
CA LEU A 44 1.20 -12.22 20.94
C LEU A 44 1.43 -10.73 21.09
N TYR A 45 0.51 -10.01 21.70
CA TYR A 45 0.66 -8.58 21.96
C TYR A 45 1.86 -8.29 22.85
N GLU A 46 1.95 -8.94 24.02
CA GLU A 46 3.05 -8.67 24.96
C GLU A 46 4.38 -9.09 24.35
N LYS A 47 4.43 -10.25 23.68
CA LYS A 47 5.61 -10.70 22.94
C LYS A 47 6.03 -9.71 21.86
N THR A 48 5.11 -9.32 20.98
CA THR A 48 5.42 -8.38 19.88
C THR A 48 5.89 -7.05 20.45
N LYS A 49 5.26 -6.58 21.52
CA LYS A 49 5.66 -5.34 22.19
C LYS A 49 7.09 -5.42 22.73
N GLU A 50 7.44 -6.52 23.39
CA GLU A 50 8.79 -6.77 23.91
C GLU A 50 9.83 -6.78 22.78
N GLU A 51 9.59 -7.56 21.72
CA GLU A 51 10.47 -7.64 20.55
C GLU A 51 10.70 -6.27 19.90
N TYR A 52 9.64 -5.48 19.78
CA TYR A 52 9.71 -4.15 19.16
C TYR A 52 10.50 -3.13 19.98
N THR A 53 10.87 -3.42 21.23
CA THR A 53 11.81 -2.58 21.99
C THR A 53 13.24 -2.66 21.44
N HIS A 54 13.58 -3.73 20.71
CA HIS A 54 14.89 -3.92 20.09
C HIS A 54 14.99 -3.30 18.70
N PHE A 55 13.85 -2.97 18.07
CA PHE A 55 13.84 -2.38 16.73
C PHE A 55 14.07 -0.86 16.76
N PRO A 56 14.72 -0.31 15.72
CA PRO A 56 14.95 1.13 15.63
C PRO A 56 13.63 1.90 15.54
N ARG A 57 13.65 3.15 15.99
CA ARG A 57 12.54 4.09 15.80
C ARG A 57 12.22 4.24 14.31
N ARG A 58 10.94 4.52 14.01
CA ARG A 58 10.49 4.80 12.65
C ARG A 58 11.11 6.09 12.13
N LYS A 59 11.06 6.31 10.81
CA LYS A 59 11.66 7.50 10.16
C LYS A 59 11.16 8.83 10.69
N ASP A 60 9.95 8.85 11.24
CA ASP A 60 9.35 10.03 11.84
C ASP A 60 9.52 10.11 13.37
N GLY A 61 10.39 9.27 13.93
CA GLY A 61 10.68 9.19 15.36
C GLY A 61 9.67 8.39 16.17
N SER A 62 8.59 7.88 15.57
CA SER A 62 7.57 7.16 16.33
C SER A 62 8.08 5.82 16.87
N ASP A 63 7.42 5.34 17.91
CA ASP A 63 7.56 3.96 18.37
C ASP A 63 7.26 2.97 17.24
N PRO A 64 8.13 1.98 16.98
CA PRO A 64 7.88 1.01 15.93
C PRO A 64 6.63 0.16 16.23
N PHE A 65 6.30 -0.08 17.50
CA PHE A 65 5.16 -0.91 17.88
C PHE A 65 3.80 -0.25 17.56
N ILE A 66 3.77 1.08 17.44
CA ILE A 66 2.55 1.81 17.01
C ILE A 66 2.10 1.35 15.62
N HIS A 67 3.01 0.92 14.75
CA HIS A 67 2.68 0.48 13.40
C HIS A 67 1.72 -0.72 13.39
N PRO A 68 2.08 -1.91 13.91
CA PRO A 68 1.18 -3.05 13.94
C PRO A 68 -0.11 -2.77 14.74
N LEU A 69 -0.08 -1.95 15.80
CA LEU A 69 -1.29 -1.56 16.52
C LEU A 69 -2.28 -0.78 15.67
N ASN A 70 -1.79 0.12 14.80
CA ASN A 70 -2.65 0.83 13.86
C ASN A 70 -3.32 -0.11 12.85
N LEU A 71 -2.66 -1.20 12.46
CA LEU A 71 -3.28 -2.19 11.58
C LEU A 71 -4.46 -2.87 12.26
N VAL A 72 -4.25 -3.36 13.49
CA VAL A 72 -5.30 -3.99 14.30
C VAL A 72 -6.44 -3.00 14.53
N TRP A 73 -6.12 -1.75 14.88
CA TRP A 73 -7.11 -0.70 15.11
C TRP A 73 -7.95 -0.40 13.87
N ASN A 74 -7.32 -0.26 12.71
CA ASN A 74 -8.01 -0.02 11.44
C ASN A 74 -8.93 -1.21 11.07
N LEU A 75 -8.45 -2.44 11.23
CA LEU A 75 -9.28 -3.65 11.00
C LEU A 75 -10.49 -3.69 11.94
N ARG A 76 -10.31 -3.36 13.22
CA ARG A 76 -11.39 -3.25 14.20
C ARG A 76 -12.41 -2.18 13.81
N LYS A 77 -11.96 -1.00 13.36
CA LYS A 77 -12.86 0.06 12.85
C LYS A 77 -13.58 -0.32 11.56
N ALA A 78 -12.99 -1.22 10.77
CA ALA A 78 -13.66 -1.84 9.63
C ALA A 78 -14.82 -2.71 10.08
N GLY A 79 -14.72 -3.34 11.25
CA GLY A 79 -15.68 -4.30 11.79
C GLY A 79 -15.13 -5.72 11.87
N VAL A 80 -13.82 -5.92 11.65
CA VAL A 80 -13.19 -7.24 11.75
C VAL A 80 -13.20 -7.69 13.22
N THR A 81 -13.84 -8.83 13.48
CA THR A 81 -13.89 -9.49 14.79
C THR A 81 -13.12 -10.80 14.84
N ASP A 82 -12.65 -11.28 13.69
CA ASP A 82 -11.84 -12.50 13.60
C ASP A 82 -10.50 -12.29 14.29
N ILE A 83 -10.32 -12.97 15.43
CA ILE A 83 -9.12 -12.80 16.26
C ILE A 83 -7.87 -13.30 15.53
N ILE A 84 -8.00 -14.29 14.65
CA ILE A 84 -6.87 -14.80 13.86
C ILE A 84 -6.34 -13.71 12.93
N THR A 85 -7.22 -13.06 12.15
CA THR A 85 -6.84 -11.91 11.31
C THR A 85 -6.19 -10.79 12.11
N LEU A 86 -6.73 -10.47 13.29
CA LEU A 86 -6.18 -9.41 14.15
C LEU A 86 -4.81 -9.80 14.74
N SER A 87 -4.63 -11.05 15.14
CA SER A 87 -3.35 -11.57 15.63
C SER A 87 -2.29 -11.57 14.53
N VAL A 88 -2.63 -11.97 13.31
CA VAL A 88 -1.69 -11.89 12.18
C VAL A 88 -1.34 -10.45 11.85
N ALA A 89 -2.30 -9.53 11.87
CA ALA A 89 -2.03 -8.10 11.65
C ALA A 89 -1.04 -7.53 12.68
N LEU A 90 -1.10 -8.00 13.93
CA LEU A 90 -0.19 -7.60 14.99
C LEU A 90 1.24 -8.05 14.74
N VAL A 91 1.42 -9.27 14.22
CA VAL A 91 2.75 -9.87 14.00
C VAL A 91 3.25 -9.77 12.55
N HIS A 92 2.49 -9.11 11.65
CA HIS A 92 2.69 -9.20 10.20
C HIS A 92 4.10 -8.86 9.72
N ASP A 93 4.76 -7.89 10.37
CA ASP A 93 6.10 -7.42 10.02
C ASP A 93 7.19 -8.00 10.94
N LEU A 94 6.83 -8.78 11.98
CA LEU A 94 7.79 -9.23 13.00
C LEU A 94 8.95 -10.03 12.40
N VAL A 95 8.65 -10.97 11.50
CA VAL A 95 9.68 -11.76 10.81
C VAL A 95 10.55 -10.88 9.92
N GLU A 96 9.95 -9.95 9.18
CA GLU A 96 10.70 -9.03 8.30
C GLU A 96 11.63 -8.10 9.09
N GLU A 97 11.16 -7.55 10.21
CA GLU A 97 11.93 -6.64 11.08
C GLU A 97 13.09 -7.39 11.76
N ARG A 98 12.90 -8.64 12.20
CA ARG A 98 13.99 -9.49 12.71
C ARG A 98 15.07 -9.74 11.65
N VAL A 99 14.67 -10.07 10.41
CA VAL A 99 15.60 -10.28 9.30
C VAL A 99 16.35 -8.98 8.95
N ASP A 100 15.66 -7.83 8.94
CA ASP A 100 16.29 -6.54 8.66
C ASP A 100 17.27 -6.11 9.77
N LEU A 101 16.95 -6.39 11.03
CA LEU A 101 17.87 -6.18 12.16
C LEU A 101 19.10 -7.07 12.03
N TYR A 102 18.91 -8.37 11.81
CA TYR A 102 20.00 -9.34 11.64
C TYR A 102 20.94 -8.96 10.50
N LYS A 103 20.38 -8.55 9.35
CA LYS A 103 21.15 -8.04 8.22
C LYS A 103 22.07 -6.88 8.63
N LYS A 104 21.54 -5.93 9.40
CA LYS A 104 22.28 -4.75 9.85
C LYS A 104 23.37 -5.13 10.85
N GLU A 105 23.05 -5.95 11.84
CA GLU A 105 24.00 -6.37 12.88
C GLU A 105 25.16 -7.19 12.32
N LYS A 106 24.88 -8.06 11.34
CA LYS A 106 25.89 -8.90 10.69
C LYS A 106 26.54 -8.25 9.46
N ASN A 107 26.18 -7.00 9.13
CA ASN A 107 26.65 -6.27 7.95
C ASN A 107 26.53 -7.10 6.65
N ILE A 108 25.42 -7.80 6.46
CA ILE A 108 25.20 -8.67 5.30
C ILE A 108 24.91 -7.81 4.07
N LYS A 109 25.66 -8.06 2.99
CA LYS A 109 25.51 -7.37 1.69
C LYS A 109 24.29 -7.90 0.94
N GLU A 110 23.70 -7.06 0.09
CA GLU A 110 22.63 -7.47 -0.84
C GLU A 110 23.19 -8.10 -2.11
N ASP A 111 24.08 -9.08 -1.95
CA ASP A 111 24.55 -9.94 -3.04
C ASP A 111 23.94 -11.35 -2.92
N ASP A 112 24.12 -12.20 -3.93
CA ASP A 112 23.52 -13.53 -3.97
C ASP A 112 23.84 -14.39 -2.73
N LYS A 113 25.03 -14.21 -2.14
CA LYS A 113 25.44 -14.93 -0.93
C LYS A 113 24.71 -14.38 0.29
N GLY A 114 24.67 -13.05 0.44
CA GLY A 114 23.98 -12.41 1.54
C GLY A 114 22.47 -12.67 1.51
N ILE A 115 21.84 -12.67 0.33
CA ILE A 115 20.42 -13.01 0.17
C ILE A 115 20.13 -14.43 0.67
N LYS A 116 20.97 -15.42 0.32
CA LYS A 116 20.80 -16.80 0.81
C LYS A 116 20.86 -16.90 2.33
N VAL A 117 21.82 -16.20 2.95
CA VAL A 117 21.94 -16.17 4.43
C VAL A 117 20.69 -15.54 5.07
N LEU A 118 20.16 -14.47 4.47
CA LEU A 118 18.94 -13.83 4.97
C LEU A 118 17.70 -14.71 4.77
N ASP A 119 17.62 -15.46 3.67
CA ASP A 119 16.54 -16.41 3.44
C ASP A 119 16.54 -17.56 4.44
N GLU A 120 17.71 -18.13 4.75
CA GLU A 120 17.85 -19.20 5.75
C GLU A 120 17.40 -18.70 7.14
N TYR A 121 17.84 -17.49 7.52
CA TYR A 121 17.45 -16.86 8.78
C TYR A 121 15.95 -16.52 8.84
N GLU A 122 15.36 -16.10 7.72
CA GLU A 122 13.91 -15.87 7.62
C GLU A 122 13.11 -17.16 7.83
N ILE A 123 13.56 -18.27 7.25
CA ILE A 123 12.94 -19.60 7.41
C ILE A 123 13.01 -20.02 8.88
N GLU A 124 14.18 -19.92 9.50
CA GLU A 124 14.38 -20.24 10.92
C GLU A 124 13.46 -19.39 11.81
N THR A 125 13.46 -18.07 11.62
CA THR A 125 12.61 -17.13 12.37
C THR A 125 11.12 -17.46 12.24
N MET A 126 10.66 -17.84 11.03
CA MET A 126 9.28 -18.23 10.80
C MET A 126 8.93 -19.56 11.49
N GLN A 127 9.85 -20.55 11.46
CA GLN A 127 9.67 -21.84 12.12
C GLN A 127 9.64 -21.73 13.65
N GLU A 128 10.47 -20.86 14.22
CA GLU A 128 10.44 -20.55 15.65
C GLU A 128 9.09 -19.97 16.07
N LEU A 129 8.61 -18.94 15.35
CA LEU A 129 7.33 -18.32 15.62
C LEU A 129 6.17 -19.33 15.49
N GLU A 130 6.19 -20.17 14.46
CA GLU A 130 5.22 -21.25 14.28
C GLU A 130 5.20 -22.23 15.47
N LYS A 131 6.38 -22.69 15.89
CA LYS A 131 6.52 -23.63 17.01
C LYS A 131 5.97 -23.05 18.31
N GLU A 132 6.25 -21.77 18.57
CA GLU A 132 5.79 -21.07 19.76
C GLU A 132 4.27 -20.88 19.78
N ILE A 133 3.68 -20.43 18.66
CA ILE A 133 2.22 -20.28 18.54
C ILE A 133 1.53 -21.64 18.70
N LYS A 134 2.06 -22.69 18.06
CA LYS A 134 1.55 -24.07 18.22
C LYS A 134 1.62 -24.53 19.67
N GLN A 135 2.74 -24.29 20.34
CA GLN A 135 2.91 -24.67 21.75
C GLN A 135 1.91 -23.93 22.63
N PHE A 136 1.77 -22.62 22.47
CA PHE A 136 0.78 -21.84 23.20
C PHE A 136 -0.66 -22.36 22.95
N CYS A 137 -0.99 -22.70 21.70
CA CYS A 137 -2.28 -23.27 21.37
C CYS A 137 -2.53 -24.60 22.08
N LYS A 138 -1.53 -25.50 22.14
CA LYS A 138 -1.61 -26.76 22.89
C LYS A 138 -1.84 -26.52 24.38
N ASP A 139 -1.04 -25.67 25.00
CA ASP A 139 -1.08 -25.41 26.45
C ASP A 139 -2.40 -24.76 26.88
N THR A 140 -2.98 -23.92 26.01
CA THR A 140 -4.26 -23.24 26.25
C THR A 140 -5.47 -23.96 25.66
N LYS A 141 -5.26 -25.18 25.13
CA LYS A 141 -6.26 -26.01 24.45
C LYS A 141 -6.95 -25.33 23.26
N ILE A 142 -6.35 -24.33 22.64
CA ILE A 142 -6.82 -23.68 21.39
C ILE A 142 -6.58 -24.64 20.22
N ASN A 143 -7.47 -24.61 19.20
CA ASN A 143 -7.27 -25.44 18.01
C ASN A 143 -5.94 -25.07 17.33
N CYS A 144 -5.08 -26.05 17.08
CA CYS A 144 -3.79 -25.85 16.43
C CYS A 144 -3.93 -25.46 14.96
N ASP A 145 -5.04 -25.77 14.29
CA ASP A 145 -5.30 -25.35 12.91
C ASP A 145 -5.28 -23.82 12.77
N PHE A 146 -5.64 -23.09 13.84
CA PHE A 146 -5.52 -21.64 13.85
C PHE A 146 -4.08 -21.17 13.75
N SER A 147 -3.12 -21.91 14.32
CA SER A 147 -1.71 -21.60 14.15
C SER A 147 -1.26 -21.80 12.71
N ASP A 148 -1.71 -22.88 12.07
CA ASP A 148 -1.37 -23.16 10.67
C ASP A 148 -1.92 -22.07 9.75
N GLU A 149 -3.19 -21.69 9.95
CA GLU A 149 -3.82 -20.57 9.23
C GLU A 149 -3.05 -19.26 9.46
N MET A 150 -2.66 -18.94 10.70
CA MET A 150 -1.91 -17.72 11.01
C MET A 150 -0.59 -17.65 10.25
N ILE A 151 0.16 -18.76 10.26
CA ILE A 151 1.48 -18.84 9.62
C ILE A 151 1.35 -18.80 8.10
N GLU A 152 0.31 -19.41 7.53
CA GLU A 152 0.03 -19.32 6.10
C GLU A 152 -0.28 -17.88 5.66
N ILE A 153 -1.13 -17.15 6.40
CA ILE A 153 -1.40 -15.73 6.13
C ILE A 153 -0.13 -14.89 6.31
N LEU A 154 0.66 -15.15 7.37
CA LEU A 154 1.88 -14.41 7.65
C LEU A 154 2.91 -14.56 6.52
N LYS A 155 3.10 -15.78 6.01
CA LYS A 155 3.97 -16.05 4.84
C LYS A 155 3.58 -15.24 3.61
N LEU A 156 2.28 -14.99 3.39
CA LEU A 156 1.81 -14.15 2.28
C LEU A 156 2.08 -12.65 2.49
N LEU A 157 2.19 -12.20 3.74
CA LEU A 157 2.39 -10.80 4.10
C LEU A 157 3.87 -10.41 4.21
N THR A 158 4.73 -11.37 4.56
CA THR A 158 6.18 -11.20 4.67
C THR A 158 6.81 -10.90 3.31
N ARG A 159 7.65 -9.87 3.24
CA ARG A 159 8.49 -9.62 2.08
C ARG A 159 9.80 -10.41 2.14
N HIS A 160 9.91 -11.39 1.26
CA HIS A 160 11.13 -12.19 1.14
C HIS A 160 12.27 -11.38 0.52
N LYS A 161 13.47 -11.42 1.12
CA LYS A 161 14.64 -10.66 0.61
C LYS A 161 15.12 -11.17 -0.75
N ARG A 162 14.91 -12.44 -1.07
CA ARG A 162 15.10 -13.04 -2.40
C ARG A 162 14.18 -12.54 -3.50
N ASP A 163 13.04 -11.97 -3.13
CA ASP A 163 12.00 -11.61 -4.07
C ASP A 163 11.96 -10.10 -4.30
N PHE A 164 11.60 -9.70 -5.52
CA PHE A 164 11.12 -8.34 -5.75
C PHE A 164 9.86 -8.12 -4.90
N TYR A 165 9.70 -6.93 -4.33
CA TYR A 165 8.56 -6.55 -3.46
C TYR A 165 7.19 -7.01 -3.98
N TYR A 166 6.97 -6.98 -5.30
CA TYR A 166 5.70 -7.38 -5.90
C TYR A 166 5.55 -8.87 -6.16
N ARG A 167 6.64 -9.63 -6.22
CA ARG A 167 6.58 -11.08 -6.28
C ARG A 167 6.00 -11.64 -4.98
N SER A 168 6.49 -11.17 -3.83
CA SER A 168 5.94 -11.55 -2.52
C SER A 168 4.48 -11.12 -2.38
N ILE A 169 4.14 -9.87 -2.75
CA ILE A 169 2.75 -9.39 -2.65
C ILE A 169 1.80 -10.06 -3.64
N SER A 170 2.28 -10.48 -4.81
CA SER A 170 1.43 -11.16 -5.80
C SER A 170 0.92 -12.50 -5.27
N ALA A 171 1.68 -13.16 -4.39
CA ALA A 171 1.28 -14.42 -3.76
C ALA A 171 -0.07 -14.29 -3.01
N ILE A 172 -0.35 -13.13 -2.40
CA ILE A 172 -1.65 -12.84 -1.78
C ILE A 172 -2.77 -13.04 -2.81
N PHE A 173 -2.65 -12.39 -3.98
CA PHE A 173 -3.74 -12.34 -4.96
C PHE A 173 -3.85 -13.59 -5.83
N THR A 174 -2.80 -14.42 -5.87
CA THR A 174 -2.78 -15.71 -6.60
C THR A 174 -3.01 -16.92 -5.70
N HIS A 175 -3.17 -16.72 -4.39
CA HIS A 175 -3.43 -17.79 -3.43
C HIS A 175 -4.68 -18.61 -3.82
N LYS A 176 -4.67 -19.93 -3.55
CA LYS A 176 -5.79 -20.80 -3.95
C LYS A 176 -6.96 -20.73 -2.97
N ASP A 177 -6.67 -20.66 -1.68
CA ASP A 177 -7.68 -20.50 -0.64
C ASP A 177 -8.17 -19.04 -0.59
N ASP A 178 -9.46 -18.83 -0.84
CA ASP A 178 -10.09 -17.50 -0.86
C ASP A 178 -10.27 -16.87 0.52
N GLN A 179 -10.40 -17.67 1.59
CA GLN A 179 -10.51 -17.15 2.96
C GLN A 179 -9.16 -16.59 3.42
N ILE A 180 -8.07 -17.35 3.23
CA ILE A 180 -6.70 -16.92 3.54
C ILE A 180 -6.33 -15.68 2.71
N LYS A 181 -6.65 -15.71 1.41
CA LYS A 181 -6.48 -14.57 0.50
C LYS A 181 -7.18 -13.33 1.01
N GLU A 182 -8.46 -13.42 1.37
CA GLU A 182 -9.25 -12.27 1.83
C GLU A 182 -8.70 -11.69 3.14
N LYS A 183 -8.32 -12.54 4.10
CA LYS A 183 -7.67 -12.12 5.34
C LYS A 183 -6.35 -11.39 5.06
N ALA A 184 -5.51 -11.95 4.19
CA ALA A 184 -4.26 -11.31 3.77
C ALA A 184 -4.50 -9.95 3.07
N ILE A 185 -5.51 -9.84 2.19
CA ILE A 185 -5.84 -8.55 1.55
C ILE A 185 -6.33 -7.53 2.59
N LEU A 186 -7.18 -7.92 3.54
CA LEU A 186 -7.64 -7.03 4.62
C LEU A 186 -6.45 -6.46 5.41
N ILE A 187 -5.54 -7.34 5.85
CA ILE A 187 -4.35 -6.95 6.61
C ILE A 187 -3.46 -6.05 5.76
N LYS A 188 -3.22 -6.40 4.49
CA LYS A 188 -2.37 -5.60 3.61
C LYS A 188 -2.96 -4.24 3.30
N LEU A 189 -4.27 -4.13 3.10
CA LEU A 189 -4.93 -2.82 2.96
C LEU A 189 -4.81 -1.98 4.24
N SER A 190 -4.86 -2.62 5.42
CA SER A 190 -4.65 -1.95 6.71
C SER A 190 -3.22 -1.41 6.85
N ASP A 191 -2.23 -2.24 6.52
CA ASP A 191 -0.81 -1.86 6.44
C ASP A 191 -0.63 -0.63 5.54
N ARG A 192 -1.20 -0.70 4.33
CA ARG A 192 -1.10 0.39 3.36
C ARG A 192 -1.81 1.67 3.78
N ILE A 193 -2.88 1.62 4.57
CA ILE A 193 -3.50 2.82 5.17
C ILE A 193 -2.50 3.51 6.09
N HIS A 194 -1.89 2.76 7.02
CA HIS A 194 -0.95 3.32 7.98
C HIS A 194 0.31 3.88 7.29
N ASN A 195 0.85 3.15 6.31
CA ASN A 195 2.00 3.60 5.53
C ASN A 195 1.74 4.90 4.75
N ILE A 196 0.50 5.19 4.34
CA ILE A 196 0.12 6.47 3.72
C ILE A 196 0.03 7.59 4.76
N GLN A 197 -0.35 7.28 5.98
CA GLN A 197 -0.47 8.25 7.07
C GLN A 197 0.90 8.70 7.61
N SER A 198 1.95 7.90 7.40
CA SER A 198 3.32 8.17 7.84
C SER A 198 4.22 8.82 6.78
N LEU A 199 3.67 9.37 5.71
CA LEU A 199 4.45 9.95 4.60
C LEU A 199 5.14 11.29 4.90
N LYS A 200 4.91 11.88 6.08
CA LYS A 200 5.40 13.23 6.42
C LYS A 200 6.93 13.37 6.32
N SER A 201 7.68 12.29 6.57
CA SER A 201 9.15 12.27 6.54
C SER A 201 9.76 12.22 5.14
N TYR A 202 8.94 12.16 4.08
CA TYR A 202 9.40 12.11 2.69
C TYR A 202 9.23 13.47 2.01
N ASP A 203 10.11 13.78 1.06
CA ASP A 203 9.93 14.85 0.06
C ASP A 203 8.78 14.52 -0.90
N GLU A 204 8.40 15.44 -1.79
CA GLU A 204 7.28 15.27 -2.71
C GLU A 204 7.45 14.04 -3.60
N ALA A 205 8.61 13.88 -4.23
CA ALA A 205 8.92 12.72 -5.07
C ALA A 205 8.85 11.40 -4.29
N GLY A 206 9.33 11.39 -3.03
CA GLY A 206 9.21 10.26 -2.11
C GLY A 206 7.77 9.97 -1.74
N ARG A 207 6.97 10.99 -1.41
CA ARG A 207 5.54 10.86 -1.08
C ARG A 207 4.77 10.27 -2.26
N ILE A 208 5.00 10.76 -3.48
CA ILE A 208 4.36 10.24 -4.70
C ILE A 208 4.70 8.76 -4.87
N TYR A 209 5.98 8.40 -4.74
CA TYR A 209 6.38 7.00 -4.92
C TYR A 209 5.82 6.06 -3.84
N GLN A 210 5.85 6.47 -2.57
CA GLN A 210 5.28 5.66 -1.50
C GLN A 210 3.77 5.49 -1.66
N ALA A 211 3.06 6.53 -2.11
CA ALA A 211 1.65 6.47 -2.45
C ALA A 211 1.39 5.62 -3.70
N PHE A 212 2.26 5.68 -4.71
CA PHE A 212 2.17 4.84 -5.91
C PHE A 212 2.27 3.36 -5.59
N LYS A 213 3.07 2.93 -4.59
CA LYS A 213 3.10 1.52 -4.18
C LYS A 213 1.71 0.99 -3.77
N ASN A 214 0.83 1.84 -3.24
CA ASN A 214 -0.55 1.44 -2.95
C ASN A 214 -1.35 1.15 -4.21
N LEU A 215 -1.03 1.80 -5.32
CA LEU A 215 -1.80 1.67 -6.56
C LEU A 215 -1.82 0.22 -7.05
N PHE A 216 -0.71 -0.50 -6.97
CA PHE A 216 -0.66 -1.91 -7.33
C PHE A 216 -1.57 -2.76 -6.45
N ILE A 217 -1.50 -2.58 -5.13
CA ILE A 217 -2.29 -3.33 -4.15
C ILE A 217 -3.78 -3.02 -4.34
N LEU A 218 -4.13 -1.75 -4.55
CA LEU A 218 -5.50 -1.32 -4.83
C LEU A 218 -6.01 -1.87 -6.16
N ASN A 219 -5.20 -1.87 -7.22
CA ASN A 219 -5.63 -2.41 -8.51
C ASN A 219 -5.95 -3.91 -8.44
N ASN A 220 -5.09 -4.70 -7.78
CA ASN A 220 -5.32 -6.13 -7.60
C ASN A 220 -6.48 -6.42 -6.64
N SER A 221 -6.61 -5.64 -5.55
CA SER A 221 -7.76 -5.75 -4.63
C SER A 221 -9.07 -5.43 -5.33
N LYS A 222 -9.10 -4.39 -6.16
CA LYS A 222 -10.27 -4.02 -6.97
C LYS A 222 -10.61 -5.11 -7.97
N ASN A 223 -9.62 -5.70 -8.64
CA ASN A 223 -9.83 -6.83 -9.54
C ASN A 223 -10.41 -8.05 -8.81
N TYR A 224 -9.90 -8.37 -7.61
CA TYR A 224 -10.46 -9.43 -6.77
C TYR A 224 -11.92 -9.15 -6.39
N LEU A 225 -12.24 -7.93 -5.94
CA LEU A 225 -13.61 -7.51 -5.61
C LEU A 225 -14.56 -7.63 -6.82
N ILE A 226 -14.11 -7.23 -8.02
CA ILE A 226 -14.90 -7.35 -9.25
C ILE A 226 -15.16 -8.82 -9.59
N LYS A 227 -14.16 -9.70 -9.46
CA LYS A 227 -14.31 -11.14 -9.72
C LYS A 227 -15.24 -11.80 -8.71
N LYS A 228 -15.08 -11.49 -7.42
CA LYS A 228 -15.86 -12.09 -6.32
C LYS A 228 -17.33 -11.67 -6.34
N TYR A 229 -17.62 -10.40 -6.59
CA TYR A 229 -18.97 -9.86 -6.48
C TYR A 229 -19.65 -9.55 -7.82
N GLY A 230 -18.95 -9.74 -8.93
CA GLY A 230 -19.47 -9.58 -10.29
C GLY A 230 -20.03 -8.19 -10.62
N LYS A 231 -20.84 -8.15 -11.68
CA LYS A 231 -21.55 -6.95 -12.17
C LYS A 231 -22.83 -6.63 -11.39
N GLU A 232 -23.18 -7.41 -10.35
CA GLU A 232 -24.40 -7.26 -9.52
C GLU A 232 -24.21 -6.99 -8.02
N ALA A 233 -22.99 -6.69 -7.55
CA ALA A 233 -22.74 -5.82 -6.38
C ALA A 233 -23.51 -4.46 -6.44
N SER A 234 -24.83 -4.50 -6.36
CA SER A 234 -25.70 -3.37 -6.08
C SER A 234 -25.43 -2.88 -4.66
N SER A 235 -25.78 -1.64 -4.44
CA SER A 235 -25.65 -0.78 -3.26
C SER A 235 -25.98 -1.38 -1.88
N GLU A 236 -26.40 -2.63 -1.76
CA GLU A 236 -26.79 -3.25 -0.50
C GLU A 236 -25.65 -4.06 0.17
N ARG A 237 -24.63 -4.49 -0.58
CA ARG A 237 -23.41 -5.11 0.00
C ARG A 237 -22.29 -4.09 0.30
N GLU A 238 -22.63 -2.80 0.40
CA GLU A 238 -21.68 -1.73 0.76
C GLU A 238 -21.04 -1.87 2.14
N ASN A 239 -21.55 -2.80 2.98
CA ASN A 239 -21.05 -3.11 4.31
C ASN A 239 -20.09 -4.32 4.37
N ASP A 240 -19.69 -4.90 3.23
CA ASP A 240 -18.63 -5.90 3.21
C ASP A 240 -17.30 -5.33 3.76
N LEU A 241 -16.64 -6.07 4.64
CA LEU A 241 -15.43 -5.65 5.35
C LEU A 241 -14.31 -5.30 4.38
N LEU A 242 -14.12 -6.13 3.35
CA LEU A 242 -13.07 -5.93 2.35
C LEU A 242 -13.34 -4.69 1.49
N THR A 243 -14.58 -4.52 1.04
CA THR A 243 -15.00 -3.33 0.29
C THR A 243 -14.82 -2.05 1.10
N LYS A 244 -15.16 -2.08 2.40
CA LYS A 244 -14.94 -0.95 3.31
C LYS A 244 -13.46 -0.64 3.49
N MET A 245 -12.62 -1.65 3.73
CA MET A 245 -11.17 -1.49 3.81
C MET A 245 -10.56 -0.91 2.53
N PHE A 246 -11.00 -1.42 1.37
CA PHE A 246 -10.59 -0.91 0.08
C PHE A 246 -10.92 0.58 -0.09
N LYS A 247 -12.18 0.98 0.18
CA LYS A 247 -12.61 2.38 0.10
C LYS A 247 -11.78 3.29 1.02
N LYS A 248 -11.51 2.86 2.26
CA LYS A 248 -10.66 3.63 3.21
C LYS A 248 -9.22 3.76 2.74
N CYS A 249 -8.62 2.68 2.24
CA CYS A 249 -7.25 2.68 1.72
C CYS A 249 -7.11 3.54 0.46
N ALA A 250 -8.04 3.42 -0.48
CA ALA A 250 -8.07 4.24 -1.68
C ALA A 250 -8.29 5.72 -1.34
N LYS A 251 -9.19 6.06 -0.40
CA LYS A 251 -9.37 7.45 0.04
C LYS A 251 -8.11 8.02 0.70
N ALA A 252 -7.45 7.27 1.58
CA ALA A 252 -6.17 7.69 2.17
C ALA A 252 -5.12 7.97 1.08
N THR A 253 -5.03 7.08 0.08
CA THR A 253 -4.11 7.22 -1.06
C THR A 253 -4.45 8.43 -1.93
N TYR A 254 -5.75 8.71 -2.17
CA TYR A 254 -6.20 9.91 -2.87
C TYR A 254 -5.75 11.18 -2.14
N ASP A 255 -5.97 11.23 -0.82
CA ASP A 255 -5.63 12.40 -0.01
C ASP A 255 -4.12 12.60 0.08
N ALA A 256 -3.32 11.52 0.01
CA ALA A 256 -1.87 11.62 -0.07
C ALA A 256 -1.40 12.33 -1.35
N PHE A 257 -1.93 11.95 -2.51
CA PHE A 257 -1.63 12.64 -3.76
C PHE A 257 -2.20 14.06 -3.76
N SER A 258 -3.38 14.29 -3.18
CA SER A 258 -3.94 15.64 -3.10
C SER A 258 -3.04 16.58 -2.29
N ARG A 259 -2.52 16.13 -1.14
CA ARG A 259 -1.57 16.91 -0.35
C ARG A 259 -0.30 17.28 -1.12
N VAL A 260 0.21 16.40 -1.98
CA VAL A 260 1.37 16.74 -2.83
C VAL A 260 0.98 17.78 -3.87
N CYS A 261 -0.22 17.68 -4.47
CA CYS A 261 -0.72 18.73 -5.38
C CYS A 261 -0.75 20.09 -4.67
N ASP A 262 -1.28 20.15 -3.45
CA ASP A 262 -1.43 21.39 -2.68
C ASP A 262 -0.05 21.97 -2.31
N ILE A 263 0.90 21.12 -1.90
CA ILE A 263 2.29 21.55 -1.61
C ILE A 263 2.94 22.12 -2.87
N CYS A 264 2.87 21.41 -4.00
CA CYS A 264 3.46 21.87 -5.25
C CYS A 264 2.81 23.14 -5.75
N PHE A 265 1.48 23.28 -5.63
CA PHE A 265 0.74 24.50 -6.00
C PHE A 265 1.34 25.73 -5.32
N HIS A 266 1.58 25.65 -4.02
CA HIS A 266 2.17 26.73 -3.22
C HIS A 266 3.69 26.95 -3.42
N LYS A 267 4.33 26.22 -4.35
CA LYS A 267 5.72 26.47 -4.78
C LYS A 267 5.80 27.46 -5.95
N GLY A 268 4.75 28.23 -6.22
CA GLY A 268 4.73 29.26 -7.26
C GLY A 268 4.51 28.69 -8.67
N VAL A 269 3.60 27.72 -8.80
CA VAL A 269 3.17 27.14 -10.10
C VAL A 269 1.67 27.36 -10.34
N GLU A 270 1.05 28.28 -9.60
CA GLU A 270 -0.39 28.54 -9.67
C GLU A 270 -0.84 28.91 -11.10
N ASP A 271 -0.09 29.80 -11.75
CA ASP A 271 -0.44 30.40 -13.06
C ASP A 271 -0.59 29.38 -14.20
N ILE A 272 0.07 28.22 -14.09
CA ILE A 272 0.03 27.17 -15.10
C ILE A 272 -0.81 25.96 -14.68
N THR A 273 -1.34 25.97 -13.45
CA THR A 273 -2.05 24.81 -12.90
C THR A 273 -3.31 24.48 -13.70
N SER A 274 -4.08 25.49 -14.11
CA SER A 274 -5.27 25.32 -14.96
C SER A 274 -4.91 24.67 -16.30
N MET A 275 -3.78 25.07 -16.91
CA MET A 275 -3.27 24.52 -18.16
C MET A 275 -2.93 23.03 -18.01
N LEU A 276 -2.23 22.65 -16.93
CA LEU A 276 -1.92 21.26 -16.63
C LEU A 276 -3.20 20.43 -16.46
N GLN A 277 -4.16 20.93 -15.69
CA GLN A 277 -5.45 20.25 -15.48
C GLN A 277 -6.24 20.07 -16.79
N LEU A 278 -6.28 21.08 -17.66
CA LEU A 278 -6.94 20.99 -18.97
C LEU A 278 -6.20 20.01 -19.90
N ALA A 279 -4.87 20.02 -19.91
CA ALA A 279 -4.06 19.05 -20.64
C ALA A 279 -4.32 17.62 -20.17
N PHE A 280 -4.49 17.40 -18.87
CA PHE A 280 -4.92 16.12 -18.33
C PHE A 280 -6.31 15.72 -18.82
N ARG A 281 -7.29 16.64 -18.83
CA ARG A 281 -8.65 16.37 -19.34
C ARG A 281 -8.60 15.98 -20.82
N LYS A 282 -7.79 16.66 -21.64
CA LYS A 282 -7.54 16.31 -23.05
C LYS A 282 -6.93 14.91 -23.17
N PHE A 283 -5.90 14.58 -22.39
CA PHE A 283 -5.29 13.25 -22.35
C PHE A 283 -6.31 12.15 -22.01
N VAL A 284 -7.15 12.39 -21.00
CA VAL A 284 -8.20 11.45 -20.60
C VAL A 284 -9.23 11.23 -21.70
N HIS A 285 -9.67 12.32 -22.35
CA HIS A 285 -10.72 12.29 -23.37
C HIS A 285 -10.23 11.65 -24.67
N GLU A 286 -9.10 12.13 -25.20
CA GLU A 286 -8.62 11.74 -26.53
C GLU A 286 -7.83 10.44 -26.54
N LYS A 287 -7.06 10.16 -25.47
CA LYS A 287 -6.17 8.99 -25.41
C LYS A 287 -6.74 7.86 -24.56
N LYS A 288 -7.93 8.03 -23.97
CA LYS A 288 -8.47 7.11 -22.93
C LYS A 288 -7.41 6.81 -21.85
N GLY A 289 -6.55 7.79 -21.56
CA GLY A 289 -5.18 7.54 -21.09
C GLY A 289 -5.03 6.97 -19.68
N LEU A 290 -6.13 6.82 -18.93
CA LEU A 290 -6.13 6.22 -17.60
C LEU A 290 -6.63 4.76 -17.58
N TRP A 291 -7.13 4.20 -18.68
CA TRP A 291 -7.66 2.83 -18.68
C TRP A 291 -6.57 1.75 -18.81
N THR A 292 -5.39 2.12 -19.31
CA THR A 292 -4.26 1.22 -19.53
C THR A 292 -2.96 1.95 -19.23
N VAL A 293 -1.88 1.19 -19.01
CA VAL A 293 -0.52 1.72 -19.08
C VAL A 293 -0.25 2.23 -20.49
N THR A 294 -0.01 3.53 -20.64
CA THR A 294 0.21 4.21 -21.93
C THR A 294 1.69 4.29 -22.31
N LYS A 295 1.98 4.44 -23.61
CA LYS A 295 3.31 4.74 -24.15
C LYS A 295 3.45 6.25 -24.37
N ILE A 296 4.68 6.75 -24.32
CA ILE A 296 5.00 8.15 -24.64
C ILE A 296 5.05 8.32 -26.16
N ASP A 297 4.35 9.32 -26.67
CA ASP A 297 4.47 9.84 -28.02
C ASP A 297 5.42 11.05 -27.98
N THR A 298 6.65 10.85 -28.46
CA THR A 298 7.68 11.90 -28.42
C THR A 298 7.44 13.01 -29.43
N LYS A 299 6.52 12.83 -30.38
CA LYS A 299 6.12 13.84 -31.37
C LYS A 299 5.00 14.75 -30.85
N GLU A 300 4.33 14.37 -29.77
CA GLU A 300 3.30 15.19 -29.13
C GLU A 300 3.92 16.47 -28.57
N THR A 301 3.49 17.61 -29.10
CA THR A 301 3.95 18.94 -28.69
C THR A 301 3.07 19.54 -27.60
N HIS A 302 1.83 19.08 -27.46
CA HIS A 302 0.90 19.55 -26.42
C HIS A 302 1.31 19.02 -25.02
N PRO A 303 1.09 19.77 -23.93
CA PRO A 303 1.37 19.33 -22.55
C PRO A 303 0.67 18.03 -22.12
N LEU A 304 -0.25 17.51 -22.93
CA LEU A 304 -0.90 16.22 -22.65
C LEU A 304 0.14 15.08 -22.65
N ARG A 305 1.26 15.26 -23.37
CA ARG A 305 2.41 14.35 -23.37
C ARG A 305 2.88 14.02 -21.96
N LEU A 306 2.85 14.99 -21.06
CA LEU A 306 3.32 14.86 -19.68
C LEU A 306 2.56 13.80 -18.86
N TYR A 307 1.35 13.42 -19.30
CA TYR A 307 0.53 12.40 -18.64
C TYR A 307 0.68 11.00 -19.25
N GLN A 308 1.32 10.91 -20.41
CA GLN A 308 1.57 9.63 -21.07
C GLN A 308 2.64 8.85 -20.29
N GLY A 309 2.41 7.55 -20.10
CA GLY A 309 3.36 6.70 -19.40
C GLY A 309 3.48 6.96 -17.89
N ILE A 310 2.59 7.74 -17.27
CA ILE A 310 2.68 8.06 -15.84
C ILE A 310 2.74 6.81 -14.94
N VAL A 311 1.83 5.86 -15.14
CA VAL A 311 1.87 4.57 -14.43
C VAL A 311 3.13 3.80 -14.80
N ARG A 312 3.53 3.83 -16.07
CA ARG A 312 4.71 3.12 -16.58
C ARG A 312 6.02 3.60 -15.96
N LYS A 313 6.14 4.90 -15.71
CA LYS A 313 7.30 5.51 -15.08
C LYS A 313 7.51 4.94 -13.68
N TYR A 314 6.47 5.01 -12.86
CA TYR A 314 6.57 4.50 -11.50
C TYR A 314 6.59 2.98 -11.43
N ASP A 315 5.94 2.28 -12.38
CA ASP A 315 6.07 0.82 -12.60
C ASP A 315 7.54 0.43 -12.88
N ALA A 316 8.27 1.20 -13.71
CA ALA A 316 9.69 0.95 -13.93
C ALA A 316 10.51 1.08 -12.64
N ARG A 317 10.28 2.13 -11.82
CA ARG A 317 10.92 2.26 -10.50
C ARG A 317 10.57 1.11 -9.57
N LEU A 318 9.31 0.69 -9.63
CA LEU A 318 8.76 -0.41 -8.87
C LEU A 318 9.51 -1.73 -9.10
N HIS A 319 9.84 -1.99 -10.37
CA HIS A 319 10.57 -3.16 -10.85
C HIS A 319 12.09 -2.99 -10.86
N GLN A 320 12.59 -1.91 -10.25
CA GLN A 320 14.02 -1.59 -10.23
C GLN A 320 14.63 -1.46 -11.64
N GLU A 321 13.80 -1.12 -12.64
CA GLU A 321 14.23 -0.81 -14.00
C GLU A 321 14.82 0.63 -14.03
N TRP A 322 15.87 0.86 -13.24
CA TRP A 322 16.42 2.19 -12.93
C TRP A 322 16.79 2.98 -14.19
N LYS A 323 17.41 2.33 -15.18
CA LYS A 323 17.77 2.96 -16.46
C LYS A 323 16.54 3.56 -17.16
N LYS A 324 15.44 2.81 -17.19
CA LYS A 324 14.18 3.25 -17.83
C LYS A 324 13.50 4.33 -17.02
N PHE A 325 13.47 4.20 -15.69
CA PHE A 325 12.90 5.22 -14.81
C PHE A 325 13.62 6.56 -14.94
N GLU A 326 14.96 6.57 -14.90
CA GLU A 326 15.76 7.78 -15.03
C GLU A 326 15.68 8.38 -16.44
N MET A 327 15.63 7.55 -17.49
CA MET A 327 15.40 8.01 -18.86
C MET A 327 14.05 8.74 -18.99
N MET A 328 12.97 8.19 -18.43
CA MET A 328 11.65 8.83 -18.46
C MET A 328 11.63 10.15 -17.69
N LYS A 329 12.22 10.20 -16.49
CA LYS A 329 12.37 11.46 -15.73
C LYS A 329 13.13 12.52 -16.51
N LYS A 330 14.23 12.13 -17.16
CA LYS A 330 15.05 13.05 -17.97
C LYS A 330 14.27 13.60 -19.16
N ASP A 331 13.53 12.74 -19.88
CA ASP A 331 12.69 13.16 -21.00
C ASP A 331 11.60 14.14 -20.56
N GLU A 332 10.90 13.84 -19.46
CA GLU A 332 9.87 14.73 -18.91
C GLU A 332 10.44 16.08 -18.49
N MET A 333 11.57 16.09 -17.77
CA MET A 333 12.23 17.32 -17.35
C MET A 333 12.71 18.16 -18.54
N ASN A 334 13.26 17.52 -19.57
CA ASN A 334 13.67 18.22 -20.80
C ASN A 334 12.47 18.85 -21.52
N TYR A 335 11.36 18.13 -21.61
CA TYR A 335 10.13 18.66 -22.20
C TYR A 335 9.57 19.83 -21.39
N VAL A 336 9.46 19.72 -20.06
CA VAL A 336 8.96 20.81 -19.20
C VAL A 336 9.83 22.06 -19.33
N ARG A 337 11.17 21.91 -19.30
CA ARG A 337 12.08 23.05 -19.50
C ARG A 337 11.87 23.76 -20.83
N LYS A 338 11.66 22.99 -21.91
CA LYS A 338 11.44 23.55 -23.24
C LYS A 338 10.07 24.22 -23.34
N PHE A 339 9.02 23.57 -22.83
CA PHE A 339 7.65 24.05 -22.95
C PHE A 339 7.41 25.33 -22.12
N PHE A 340 7.98 25.40 -20.92
CA PHE A 340 7.81 26.54 -20.00
C PHE A 340 9.01 27.51 -20.01
N ALA A 341 9.79 27.56 -21.08
CA ALA A 341 11.00 28.40 -21.16
C ALA A 341 10.71 29.89 -20.88
N GLU A 342 9.62 30.40 -21.44
CA GLU A 342 9.18 31.81 -21.30
C GLU A 342 8.69 32.18 -19.90
N TYR A 343 8.39 31.20 -19.05
CA TYR A 343 7.93 31.44 -17.67
C TYR A 343 9.09 31.70 -16.71
N HIS A 344 10.34 31.45 -17.14
CA HIS A 344 11.55 31.62 -16.32
C HIS A 344 11.50 30.89 -14.96
N PHE A 345 10.82 29.74 -14.90
CA PHE A 345 10.72 28.95 -13.67
C PHE A 345 12.10 28.50 -13.15
N SER A 346 12.27 28.57 -11.84
CA SER A 346 13.42 28.01 -11.14
C SER A 346 13.48 26.48 -11.26
N LYS A 347 14.63 25.88 -10.93
CA LYS A 347 14.77 24.41 -10.89
C LYS A 347 13.76 23.76 -9.94
N GLU A 348 13.47 24.41 -8.81
CA GLU A 348 12.50 23.91 -7.84
C GLU A 348 11.06 23.99 -8.39
N GLN A 349 10.70 25.10 -9.04
CA GLN A 349 9.40 25.25 -9.69
C GLN A 349 9.20 24.22 -10.81
N LEU A 350 10.21 23.99 -11.66
CA LEU A 350 10.16 22.96 -12.69
C LEU A 350 9.95 21.55 -12.12
N GLN A 351 10.57 21.24 -10.98
CA GLN A 351 10.34 19.98 -10.27
C GLN A 351 8.93 19.93 -9.67
N ALA A 352 8.45 21.03 -9.08
CA ALA A 352 7.09 21.14 -8.56
C ALA A 352 6.03 20.92 -9.65
N ILE A 353 6.27 21.37 -10.88
CA ILE A 353 5.40 21.08 -12.04
C ILE A 353 5.29 19.58 -12.29
N LEU A 354 6.43 18.87 -12.28
CA LEU A 354 6.48 17.42 -12.49
C LEU A 354 5.76 16.67 -11.36
N ASP A 355 6.03 17.04 -10.11
CA ASP A 355 5.43 16.39 -8.95
C ASP A 355 3.91 16.69 -8.86
N TYR A 356 3.48 17.90 -9.21
CA TYR A 356 2.08 18.28 -9.33
C TYR A 356 1.37 17.42 -10.38
N LYS A 357 1.89 17.36 -11.61
CA LYS A 357 1.24 16.59 -12.69
C LYS A 357 1.12 15.11 -12.33
N ASP A 358 2.15 14.54 -11.70
CA ASP A 358 2.21 13.12 -11.39
C ASP A 358 1.18 12.81 -10.31
N SER A 359 1.16 13.62 -9.26
CA SER A 359 0.19 13.54 -8.18
C SER A 359 -1.23 13.72 -8.68
N PHE A 360 -1.47 14.72 -9.54
CA PHE A 360 -2.81 15.00 -10.08
C PHE A 360 -3.34 13.82 -10.89
N ALA A 361 -2.52 13.27 -11.79
CA ALA A 361 -2.92 12.13 -12.62
C ALA A 361 -3.16 10.87 -11.79
N LEU A 362 -2.26 10.55 -10.85
CA LEU A 362 -2.38 9.38 -9.99
C LEU A 362 -3.57 9.51 -9.02
N LYS A 363 -3.86 10.71 -8.51
CA LYS A 363 -5.06 11.01 -7.72
C LYS A 363 -6.33 10.68 -8.49
N GLU A 364 -6.41 11.07 -9.76
CA GLU A 364 -7.58 10.81 -10.61
C GLU A 364 -7.72 9.31 -10.96
N VAL A 365 -6.62 8.56 -11.07
CA VAL A 365 -6.66 7.10 -11.17
C VAL A 365 -7.32 6.48 -9.94
N ILE A 366 -6.92 6.92 -8.74
CA ILE A 366 -7.51 6.44 -7.48
C ILE A 366 -9.01 6.81 -7.40
N ALA A 367 -9.39 8.02 -7.82
CA ALA A 367 -10.79 8.43 -7.87
C ALA A 367 -11.63 7.51 -8.77
N ARG A 368 -11.09 7.10 -9.93
CA ARG A 368 -11.74 6.12 -10.81
C ARG A 368 -11.84 4.75 -10.15
N MET A 369 -10.81 4.27 -9.46
CA MET A 369 -10.89 3.00 -8.72
C MET A 369 -11.99 3.02 -7.64
N LEU A 370 -12.15 4.14 -6.95
CA LEU A 370 -13.17 4.36 -5.93
C LEU A 370 -14.59 4.34 -6.52
N TYR A 371 -14.84 5.15 -7.54
CA TYR A 371 -16.20 5.47 -7.98
C TYR A 371 -16.64 4.74 -9.25
N LYS A 372 -15.70 4.31 -10.11
CA LYS A 372 -16.03 3.50 -11.27
C LYS A 372 -15.95 2.03 -10.90
N ARG A 373 -17.11 1.39 -11.01
CA ARG A 373 -17.32 0.01 -10.58
C ARG A 373 -16.35 -1.00 -11.20
N ASN A 374 -16.20 -0.98 -12.52
CA ASN A 374 -15.39 -1.93 -13.27
C ASN A 374 -14.03 -1.34 -13.68
N TYR A 375 -13.57 -0.29 -12.99
CA TYR A 375 -12.30 0.31 -13.31
C TYR A 375 -11.17 -0.42 -12.61
N VAL A 376 -10.29 -0.98 -13.42
CA VAL A 376 -8.93 -1.41 -13.09
C VAL A 376 -8.02 -0.87 -14.18
N ILE A 377 -6.75 -0.63 -13.86
CA ILE A 377 -5.74 -0.30 -14.87
C ILE A 377 -5.40 -1.59 -15.60
N LEU A 378 -5.66 -1.64 -16.89
CA LEU A 378 -5.27 -2.76 -17.75
C LEU A 378 -3.75 -2.79 -17.92
N ASN A 379 -3.19 -3.97 -18.12
CA ASN A 379 -1.75 -4.19 -18.28
C ASN A 379 -0.91 -3.82 -17.04
N PHE A 380 -1.54 -3.81 -15.86
CA PHE A 380 -0.93 -3.45 -14.58
C PHE A 380 -1.53 -4.35 -13.47
N GLY A 381 -0.79 -5.37 -13.01
CA GLY A 381 -1.29 -6.30 -11.99
C GLY A 381 -0.55 -7.64 -12.02
N CYS A 382 -0.85 -8.55 -11.09
CA CYS A 382 -0.07 -9.79 -10.92
C CYS A 382 0.03 -10.61 -12.23
N ASN A 383 -1.07 -10.75 -12.96
CA ASN A 383 -1.12 -11.52 -14.22
C ASN A 383 -0.19 -10.97 -15.30
N GLU A 384 0.01 -9.65 -15.33
CA GLU A 384 0.85 -8.95 -16.32
C GLU A 384 2.33 -8.99 -15.95
N LEU A 385 2.62 -9.21 -14.68
CA LEU A 385 3.97 -9.45 -14.20
C LEU A 385 4.39 -10.90 -14.43
N CYS A 386 3.44 -11.84 -14.39
CA CYS A 386 3.65 -13.20 -14.87
C CYS A 386 3.95 -13.24 -16.38
N SER A 387 3.20 -12.50 -17.21
CA SER A 387 3.38 -12.47 -18.67
C SER A 387 4.73 -11.86 -19.11
N ARG A 388 5.30 -10.97 -18.29
CA ARG A 388 6.66 -10.41 -18.50
C ARG A 388 7.79 -11.32 -17.99
N GLY A 389 7.48 -12.52 -17.48
CA GLY A 389 8.45 -13.44 -16.89
C GLY A 389 9.06 -12.95 -15.57
N GLN A 390 8.50 -11.90 -14.97
CA GLN A 390 9.04 -11.26 -13.76
C GLN A 390 8.50 -11.86 -12.46
N ILE A 391 7.37 -12.59 -12.50
CA ILE A 391 6.68 -13.09 -11.29
C ILE A 391 6.32 -14.57 -11.31
N CYS A 392 6.46 -15.28 -12.44
CA CYS A 392 6.03 -16.68 -12.50
C CYS A 392 6.71 -17.50 -11.37
N MET A 393 5.93 -17.91 -10.37
CA MET A 393 6.38 -18.93 -9.44
C MET A 393 6.55 -20.17 -10.30
N LYS A 394 7.80 -20.54 -10.62
CA LYS A 394 8.04 -21.92 -11.00
C LYS A 394 7.59 -22.73 -9.79
N CYS A 395 6.46 -23.42 -9.95
CA CYS A 395 5.98 -24.41 -9.00
C CYS A 395 7.08 -25.42 -8.70
#